data_AF-A0A6F9CPY6-F1
#
_entry.id   AF-A0A6F9CPY6-F1
#
_cell.length_a   1.000
_cell.length_b   1.000
_cell.length_c   1.000
_cell.angle_alpha   90.00
_cell.angle_beta   90.00
_cell.angle_gamma   90.00
#
_symmetry.space_group_name_H-M   'P 1'
#
loop_
_entity.id
_entity.type
_entity.pdbx_description
1 polymer ?
#
loop_
_entity_poly.entity_id
_entity_poly.type
_entity_poly.pdbx_seq_one_letter_code
_entity_poly.pdbx_strand_id
1 'polypeptide(L)'
;MSVPCILSTAARSSTLPGAYGGLLRSRVLCPCSITRKMSSRRQMDHLERTASNYRQDRVYPARVCGIMDESETVKRLRLAVHPDFTFRAGQCPGLLQREGVIELACTVDSHVAMRVGGNFFFDPLPSDPCVDLLLVAGGVGINPLYSILLHAADLLRQNPANKTIIDVCKEFPEKFSCDFHITAQTADIDQELQPYMNRGRLSEGELRHHVDPNTTLCYLCGPPPMIESMVQTLLSLGLSRDRILFEKWW
;
A
#
# COMPACT_ATOMS: atom_id res chain seq x y z
N MET A 1 19.47 5.34 -8.83
CA MET A 1 19.09 5.45 -7.42
C MET A 1 17.59 5.59 -7.42
N SER A 2 16.95 4.44 -7.27
CA SER A 2 15.69 4.06 -7.91
C SER A 2 14.99 3.13 -6.94
N VAL A 3 13.78 3.49 -6.53
CA VAL A 3 13.09 2.82 -5.41
C VAL A 3 12.35 1.59 -5.95
N PRO A 4 12.64 0.37 -5.45
CA PRO A 4 11.92 -0.82 -5.88
C PRO A 4 10.67 -1.04 -5.02
N CYS A 5 9.49 -1.10 -5.64
CA CYS A 5 8.20 -1.05 -4.95
C CYS A 5 7.30 -2.23 -5.34
N ILE A 6 7.60 -3.42 -4.79
CA ILE A 6 7.05 -4.75 -5.17
C ILE A 6 5.57 -4.94 -4.79
N LEU A 7 4.68 -4.20 -5.45
CA LEU A 7 3.23 -4.23 -5.22
C LEU A 7 2.56 -5.44 -5.88
N SER A 8 2.77 -6.62 -5.30
CA SER A 8 2.22 -7.87 -5.81
C SER A 8 0.69 -7.99 -5.65
N THR A 9 -0.03 -7.68 -6.74
CA THR A 9 -1.48 -7.95 -6.90
C THR A 9 -1.83 -8.56 -8.25
N ALA A 10 -2.80 -9.48 -8.26
CA ALA A 10 -3.54 -9.83 -9.46
C ALA A 10 -4.75 -8.89 -9.63
N ALA A 11 -4.78 -8.10 -10.70
CA ALA A 11 -5.93 -7.30 -11.13
C ALA A 11 -5.91 -7.16 -12.66
N ARG A 12 -7.09 -6.97 -13.28
CA ARG A 12 -7.24 -6.80 -14.74
C ARG A 12 -7.71 -5.37 -15.05
N SER A 13 -7.33 -4.82 -16.23
CA SER A 13 -8.24 -4.25 -17.24
C SER A 13 -7.64 -3.10 -18.09
N SER A 14 -7.54 -3.33 -19.40
CA SER A 14 -7.91 -2.45 -20.54
C SER A 14 -7.35 -1.01 -20.72
N THR A 15 -6.83 -0.81 -21.94
CA THR A 15 -6.96 0.36 -22.86
C THR A 15 -6.11 1.64 -22.71
N LEU A 16 -4.93 1.62 -23.35
CA LEU A 16 -4.57 2.34 -24.62
C LEU A 16 -4.52 3.91 -24.68
N PRO A 17 -3.65 4.52 -25.55
CA PRO A 17 -2.55 5.34 -24.99
C PRO A 17 -2.15 6.64 -25.75
N GLY A 18 -1.14 7.35 -25.21
CA GLY A 18 -0.20 8.20 -25.97
C GLY A 18 0.26 9.49 -25.25
N ALA A 19 1.44 10.08 -25.52
CA ALA A 19 2.67 9.58 -26.18
C ALA A 19 3.88 10.52 -25.93
N TYR A 20 5.11 10.01 -26.09
CA TYR A 20 6.41 10.70 -26.26
C TYR A 20 6.95 11.74 -25.22
N GLY A 21 8.04 11.34 -24.54
CA GLY A 21 9.37 11.96 -24.75
C GLY A 21 9.89 13.04 -23.78
N GLY A 22 11.17 12.93 -23.39
CA GLY A 22 11.97 14.03 -22.82
C GLY A 22 12.88 13.65 -21.64
N LEU A 23 14.21 13.78 -21.80
CA LEU A 23 15.17 13.75 -20.68
C LEU A 23 15.21 15.11 -19.99
N LEU A 24 15.49 15.14 -18.68
CA LEU A 24 16.57 15.96 -18.11
C LEU A 24 16.85 15.65 -16.62
N ARG A 25 18.13 15.70 -16.24
CA ARG A 25 18.57 15.60 -14.83
C ARG A 25 18.37 16.93 -14.10
N SER A 26 18.05 16.84 -12.80
CA SER A 26 18.68 17.74 -11.83
C SER A 26 18.92 17.02 -10.50
N ARG A 27 20.00 17.38 -9.80
CA ARG A 27 20.26 17.02 -8.40
C ARG A 27 20.11 18.28 -7.56
N VAL A 28 19.42 18.19 -6.43
CA VAL A 28 19.57 19.16 -5.34
C VAL A 28 20.02 18.40 -4.10
N LEU A 29 21.18 18.78 -3.58
CA LEU A 29 21.67 18.42 -2.25
C LEU A 29 21.43 19.61 -1.33
N CYS A 30 20.99 19.38 -0.10
CA CYS A 30 21.58 19.99 1.10
C CYS A 30 21.00 19.39 2.40
N PRO A 31 21.67 19.54 3.55
CA PRO A 31 21.37 18.79 4.76
C PRO A 31 20.64 19.60 5.85
N CYS A 32 20.02 18.89 6.79
CA CYS A 32 20.16 19.17 8.23
C CYS A 32 19.61 18.01 9.08
N SER A 33 20.43 17.46 9.97
CA SER A 33 20.05 16.30 10.81
C SER A 33 19.32 16.73 12.08
N ILE A 34 18.06 16.31 12.27
CA ILE A 34 17.36 16.41 13.55
C ILE A 34 16.95 15.00 14.01
N THR A 35 17.66 14.46 15.00
CA THR A 35 17.44 13.11 15.52
C THR A 35 16.22 13.05 16.45
N ARG A 36 15.07 12.62 15.93
CA ARG A 36 13.94 12.17 16.76
C ARG A 36 14.14 10.71 17.18
N LYS A 37 13.91 10.40 18.46
CA LYS A 37 13.89 9.02 18.96
C LYS A 37 12.65 8.29 18.42
N MET A 38 12.84 7.29 17.56
CA MET A 38 11.77 6.35 17.22
C MET A 38 11.45 5.46 18.42
N SER A 39 10.24 5.55 18.96
CA SER A 39 9.76 4.65 20.02
C SER A 39 9.22 3.35 19.42
N SER A 40 10.11 2.45 18.99
CA SER A 40 9.76 1.10 18.52
C SER A 40 9.17 0.26 19.66
N ARG A 41 7.87 0.41 19.94
CA ARG A 41 7.12 -0.49 20.81
C ARG A 41 6.95 -1.85 20.13
N ARG A 42 7.27 -2.93 20.84
CA ARG A 42 7.02 -4.33 20.45
C ARG A 42 5.62 -4.45 19.84
N GLN A 43 5.52 -4.78 18.56
CA GLN A 43 4.24 -5.08 17.93
C GLN A 43 3.78 -6.47 18.39
N MET A 44 2.79 -6.48 19.28
CA MET A 44 2.08 -7.68 19.77
C MET A 44 1.01 -8.12 18.76
N ASP A 45 0.27 -9.19 19.08
CA ASP A 45 -0.65 -9.81 18.12
C ASP A 45 -1.84 -8.89 17.75
N HIS A 46 -2.43 -9.16 16.58
CA HIS A 46 -3.42 -8.28 15.96
C HIS A 46 -4.69 -8.11 16.79
N LEU A 47 -5.17 -9.18 17.45
CA LEU A 47 -6.35 -9.13 18.33
C LEU A 47 -6.16 -8.11 19.46
N GLU A 48 -5.03 -8.15 20.15
CA GLU A 48 -4.67 -7.21 21.22
C GLU A 48 -4.42 -5.79 20.67
N ARG A 49 -3.77 -5.68 19.50
CA ARG A 49 -3.45 -4.41 18.85
C ARG A 49 -4.71 -3.66 18.39
N THR A 50 -5.78 -4.36 18.02
CA THR A 50 -7.02 -3.75 17.50
C THR A 50 -7.95 -3.26 18.60
N ALA A 51 -7.98 -3.95 19.75
CA ALA A 51 -8.77 -3.56 20.90
C ALA A 51 -8.18 -2.36 21.67
N SER A 52 -6.85 -2.19 21.63
CA SER A 52 -6.11 -1.22 22.46
C SER A 52 -5.66 0.05 21.73
N ASN A 53 -5.67 0.09 20.39
CA ASN A 53 -5.40 1.33 19.66
C ASN A 53 -6.67 2.17 19.56
N TYR A 54 -6.61 3.37 20.17
CA TYR A 54 -7.59 4.43 19.99
C TYR A 54 -7.62 4.86 18.51
N ARG A 55 -8.51 4.23 17.75
CA ARG A 55 -9.07 4.74 16.50
C ARG A 55 -9.58 6.17 16.75
N GLN A 56 -9.71 7.02 15.72
CA GLN A 56 -10.37 8.32 15.93
C GLN A 56 -11.77 8.07 16.52
N ASP A 57 -12.09 8.59 17.70
CA ASP A 57 -13.41 8.35 18.31
C ASP A 57 -14.55 9.03 17.53
N ARG A 58 -14.21 10.06 16.76
CA ARG A 58 -15.08 10.65 15.75
C ARG A 58 -15.49 9.59 14.71
N VAL A 59 -16.78 9.28 14.73
CA VAL A 59 -17.47 8.59 13.64
C VAL A 59 -18.00 9.64 12.68
N TYR A 60 -17.71 9.50 11.39
CA TYR A 60 -18.15 10.43 10.35
C TYR A 60 -19.25 9.79 9.49
N PRO A 61 -20.27 10.54 9.06
CA PRO A 61 -21.25 10.05 8.10
C PRO A 61 -20.63 9.94 6.70
N ALA A 62 -21.05 8.93 5.95
CA ALA A 62 -20.77 8.80 4.52
C ALA A 62 -21.97 8.17 3.78
N ARG A 63 -21.99 8.30 2.46
CA ARG A 63 -22.96 7.65 1.56
C ARG A 63 -22.23 6.82 0.51
N VAL A 64 -22.71 5.61 0.25
CA VAL A 64 -22.22 4.78 -0.86
C VAL A 64 -22.67 5.40 -2.18
N CYS A 65 -21.75 5.99 -2.94
CA CYS A 65 -22.04 6.65 -4.21
C CYS A 65 -21.64 5.83 -5.45
N GLY A 66 -21.18 4.60 -5.25
CA GLY A 66 -20.98 3.62 -6.30
C GLY A 66 -20.51 2.28 -5.75
N ILE A 67 -20.86 1.20 -6.43
CA ILE A 67 -20.36 -0.16 -6.19
C ILE A 67 -19.96 -0.73 -7.56
N MET A 68 -18.80 -1.36 -7.63
CA MET A 68 -18.24 -1.97 -8.83
C MET A 68 -17.66 -3.34 -8.48
N ASP A 69 -17.80 -4.30 -9.39
CA ASP A 69 -17.26 -5.65 -9.21
C ASP A 69 -15.86 -5.72 -9.83
N GLU A 70 -14.86 -5.98 -9.00
CA GLU A 70 -13.45 -6.12 -9.40
C GLU A 70 -13.11 -7.58 -9.75
N SER A 71 -13.82 -8.50 -9.10
CA SER A 71 -13.83 -9.93 -9.37
C SER A 71 -15.14 -10.54 -8.86
N GLU A 72 -15.31 -11.86 -9.07
CA GLU A 72 -16.40 -12.66 -8.50
C GLU A 72 -16.50 -12.57 -6.97
N THR A 73 -15.39 -12.23 -6.28
CA THR A 73 -15.28 -12.21 -4.81
C THR A 73 -14.91 -10.85 -4.22
N VAL A 74 -14.59 -9.84 -5.04
CA VAL A 74 -14.13 -8.52 -4.60
C VAL A 74 -14.97 -7.41 -5.23
N LYS A 75 -15.52 -6.54 -4.40
CA LYS A 75 -16.27 -5.35 -4.81
C LYS A 75 -15.58 -4.07 -4.33
N ARG A 76 -15.45 -3.08 -5.21
CA ARG A 76 -14.95 -1.74 -4.92
C ARG A 76 -16.12 -0.80 -4.63
N LEU A 77 -16.17 -0.29 -3.41
CA LEU A 77 -17.12 0.75 -3.01
C LEU A 77 -16.51 2.14 -3.22
N ARG A 78 -17.30 3.08 -3.73
CA ARG A 78 -16.99 4.51 -3.74
C ARG A 78 -17.88 5.19 -2.70
N LEU A 79 -17.27 6.01 -1.84
CA LEU A 79 -17.94 6.65 -0.70
C LEU A 79 -17.83 8.17 -0.83
N ALA A 80 -18.96 8.86 -0.68
CA ALA A 80 -18.99 10.30 -0.43
C ALA A 80 -18.89 10.52 1.09
N VAL A 81 -17.76 11.08 1.56
CA VAL A 81 -17.44 11.25 2.98
C VAL A 81 -17.71 12.68 3.45
N HIS A 82 -17.86 12.87 4.77
CA HIS A 82 -17.92 14.20 5.39
C HIS A 82 -16.65 15.03 5.08
N PRO A 83 -16.73 16.35 4.82
CA PRO A 83 -15.55 17.16 4.48
C PRO A 83 -14.40 17.11 5.49
N ASP A 84 -14.71 17.06 6.79
CA ASP A 84 -13.72 16.95 7.87
C ASP A 84 -13.05 15.55 7.98
N PHE A 85 -13.46 14.57 7.16
CA PHE A 85 -12.91 13.22 7.19
C PHE A 85 -11.48 13.20 6.63
N THR A 86 -10.51 12.92 7.49
CA THR A 86 -9.09 12.87 7.13
C THR A 86 -8.46 11.56 7.58
N PHE A 87 -7.65 10.97 6.69
CA PHE A 87 -6.89 9.74 6.92
C PHE A 87 -5.51 9.86 6.26
N ARG A 88 -4.56 9.04 6.72
CA ARG A 88 -3.19 8.99 6.19
C ARG A 88 -3.04 7.81 5.23
N ALA A 89 -2.13 7.94 4.26
CA ALA A 89 -1.90 6.92 3.26
C ALA A 89 -1.48 5.59 3.92
N GLY A 90 -2.26 4.54 3.68
CA GLY A 90 -2.11 3.23 4.34
C GLY A 90 -3.08 2.92 5.48
N GLN A 91 -3.71 3.92 6.11
CA GLN A 91 -4.71 3.66 7.15
C GLN A 91 -5.96 3.01 6.57
N CYS A 92 -6.51 2.01 7.27
CA CYS A 92 -7.76 1.36 6.90
C CYS A 92 -8.97 2.16 7.42
N PRO A 93 -9.80 2.78 6.56
CA PRO A 93 -11.08 3.36 6.96
C PRO A 93 -12.11 2.25 7.19
N GLY A 94 -12.48 2.01 8.45
CA GLY A 94 -13.50 1.02 8.80
C GLY A 94 -14.91 1.54 8.51
N LEU A 95 -15.68 0.76 7.75
CA LEU A 95 -17.13 0.91 7.68
C LEU A 95 -17.79 0.41 8.98
N LEU A 96 -18.79 1.14 9.45
CA LEU A 96 -19.64 0.79 10.57
C LEU A 96 -21.08 0.78 10.07
N GLN A 97 -21.67 -0.41 9.98
CA GLN A 97 -23.13 -0.58 10.03
C GLN A 97 -23.56 -0.71 11.51
N ARG A 98 -24.88 -0.65 11.76
CA ARG A 98 -25.42 -0.77 13.13
C ARG A 98 -25.15 -2.17 13.69
N GLU A 99 -24.85 -2.22 14.98
CA GLU A 99 -24.84 -3.44 15.81
C GLU A 99 -23.87 -4.56 15.38
N GLY A 100 -22.64 -4.17 15.01
CA GLY A 100 -21.45 -5.01 15.21
C GLY A 100 -21.20 -6.10 14.17
N VAL A 101 -22.11 -6.33 13.23
CA VAL A 101 -21.92 -7.23 12.09
C VAL A 101 -21.67 -6.39 10.83
N ILE A 102 -20.60 -6.74 10.08
CA ILE A 102 -20.37 -6.18 8.74
C ILE A 102 -20.98 -7.15 7.73
N GLU A 103 -22.31 -7.12 7.58
CA GLU A 103 -22.92 -7.70 6.38
C GLU A 103 -22.62 -6.78 5.19
N LEU A 104 -22.20 -7.35 4.07
CA LEU A 104 -21.91 -6.59 2.84
C LEU A 104 -23.19 -6.15 2.10
N ALA A 105 -24.32 -6.06 2.80
CA ALA A 105 -25.63 -5.60 2.33
C ALA A 105 -25.71 -4.07 2.18
N CYS A 106 -24.67 -3.46 1.64
CA CYS A 106 -24.64 -2.05 1.27
C CYS A 106 -25.12 -1.88 -0.18
N THR A 107 -26.17 -1.10 -0.41
CA THR A 107 -26.60 -0.67 -1.75
C THR A 107 -25.98 0.68 -2.11
N VAL A 108 -26.05 1.07 -3.39
CA VAL A 108 -25.87 2.48 -3.76
C VAL A 108 -26.91 3.33 -3.01
N ASP A 109 -26.51 4.55 -2.67
CA ASP A 109 -27.21 5.53 -1.84
C ASP A 109 -27.49 5.13 -0.38
N SER A 110 -27.03 3.94 0.07
CA SER A 110 -27.04 3.60 1.48
C SER A 110 -26.11 4.53 2.29
N HIS A 111 -26.59 4.94 3.48
CA HIS A 111 -25.82 5.71 4.43
C HIS A 111 -25.07 4.78 5.39
N VAL A 112 -23.77 5.06 5.56
CA VAL A 112 -22.86 4.28 6.41
C VAL A 112 -22.10 5.21 7.35
N ALA A 113 -21.69 4.68 8.50
CA ALA A 113 -20.76 5.36 9.39
C ALA A 113 -19.31 4.95 9.05
N MET A 114 -18.36 5.87 9.20
CA MET A 114 -16.93 5.64 8.94
C MET A 114 -16.07 6.02 10.15
N ARG A 115 -15.01 5.24 10.39
CA ARG A 115 -13.99 5.54 11.40
C ARG A 115 -12.60 5.18 10.88
N VAL A 116 -11.63 6.08 11.05
CA VAL A 116 -10.21 5.80 10.71
C VAL A 116 -9.51 5.14 11.90
N GLY A 117 -8.71 4.10 11.62
CA GLY A 117 -7.89 3.41 12.60
C GLY A 117 -6.57 2.90 12.02
N GLY A 118 -5.71 2.38 12.90
CA GLY A 118 -4.42 1.80 12.53
C GLY A 118 -3.27 2.82 12.53
N ASN A 119 -2.09 2.36 12.96
CA ASN A 119 -0.83 3.11 12.90
C ASN A 119 0.05 2.64 11.72
N PHE A 120 -0.56 1.96 10.75
CA PHE A 120 0.08 1.51 9.52
C PHE A 120 -0.15 2.58 8.46
N PHE A 121 0.79 3.51 8.33
CA PHE A 121 0.71 4.59 7.34
C PHE A 121 2.09 5.11 6.96
N PHE A 122 2.17 5.73 5.78
CA PHE A 122 3.32 6.51 5.34
C PHE A 122 2.95 8.01 5.38
N ASP A 123 3.75 8.80 6.09
CA ASP A 123 3.58 10.25 6.30
C ASP A 123 4.96 10.88 6.57
N PRO A 124 5.84 10.99 5.55
CA PRO A 124 7.22 11.46 5.72
C PRO A 124 7.28 12.97 5.89
N LEU A 125 8.03 13.45 6.88
CA LEU A 125 8.29 14.88 7.06
C LEU A 125 9.49 15.34 6.22
N PRO A 126 9.57 16.63 5.80
CA PRO A 126 10.74 17.16 5.09
C PRO A 126 12.07 17.10 5.86
N SER A 127 12.04 16.79 7.16
CA SER A 127 13.21 16.57 8.02
C SER A 127 13.69 15.12 8.07
N ASP A 128 12.91 14.19 7.55
CA ASP A 128 13.15 12.75 7.72
C ASP A 128 14.18 12.25 6.69
N PRO A 129 14.96 11.21 7.00
CA PRO A 129 15.94 10.69 6.06
C PRO A 129 15.26 10.12 4.80
N CYS A 130 15.91 10.29 3.65
CA CYS A 130 15.50 9.62 2.41
C CYS A 130 15.57 8.10 2.61
N VAL A 131 14.51 7.39 2.24
CA VAL A 131 14.40 5.92 2.33
C VAL A 131 13.96 5.33 1.01
N ASP A 132 14.39 4.11 0.74
CA ASP A 132 13.90 3.31 -0.38
C ASP A 132 12.67 2.52 0.09
N LEU A 133 11.49 2.92 -0.36
CA LEU A 133 10.21 2.39 0.10
C LEU A 133 9.84 1.05 -0.56
N LEU A 134 9.98 -0.05 0.20
CA LEU A 134 9.64 -1.41 -0.23
C LEU A 134 8.24 -1.81 0.27
N LEU A 135 7.26 -1.75 -0.60
CA LEU A 135 5.91 -2.23 -0.33
C LEU A 135 5.78 -3.69 -0.78
N VAL A 136 5.17 -4.58 0.02
CA VAL A 136 4.89 -5.98 -0.37
C VAL A 136 3.47 -6.40 0.05
N ALA A 137 2.63 -6.70 -0.94
CA ALA A 137 1.21 -7.01 -0.78
C ALA A 137 0.91 -8.52 -0.87
N GLY A 138 -0.17 -8.94 -0.19
CA GLY A 138 -0.81 -10.25 -0.36
C GLY A 138 -2.32 -10.09 -0.46
N GLY A 139 -2.88 -10.30 -1.66
CA GLY A 139 -4.32 -10.19 -1.91
C GLY A 139 -4.87 -8.80 -1.57
N VAL A 140 -5.98 -8.74 -0.84
CA VAL A 140 -6.64 -7.48 -0.42
C VAL A 140 -5.76 -6.56 0.44
N GLY A 141 -4.66 -7.08 1.01
CA GLY A 141 -3.63 -6.28 1.69
C GLY A 141 -2.97 -5.23 0.79
N ILE A 142 -3.16 -5.31 -0.53
CA ILE A 142 -2.77 -4.25 -1.47
C ILE A 142 -3.34 -2.88 -1.11
N ASN A 143 -4.55 -2.79 -0.55
CA ASN A 143 -5.29 -1.53 -0.51
C ASN A 143 -4.56 -0.42 0.30
N PRO A 144 -4.05 -0.70 1.52
CA PRO A 144 -3.10 0.17 2.20
C PRO A 144 -1.86 0.56 1.37
N LEU A 145 -1.24 -0.40 0.69
CA LEU A 145 0.04 -0.21 0.02
C LEU A 145 -0.09 0.58 -1.29
N TYR A 146 -1.17 0.38 -2.05
CA TYR A 146 -1.53 1.20 -3.19
C TYR A 146 -1.85 2.64 -2.78
N SER A 147 -2.50 2.84 -1.63
CA SER A 147 -2.67 4.19 -1.05
C SER A 147 -1.33 4.84 -0.70
N ILE A 148 -0.37 4.07 -0.16
CA ILE A 148 0.99 4.54 0.11
C ILE A 148 1.76 4.87 -1.19
N LEU A 149 1.64 4.04 -2.26
CA LEU A 149 2.24 4.33 -3.56
C LEU A 149 1.76 5.65 -4.14
N LEU A 150 0.43 5.85 -4.20
CA LEU A 150 -0.14 7.08 -4.75
C LEU A 150 0.33 8.30 -3.97
N HIS A 151 0.35 8.23 -2.63
CA HIS A 151 0.89 9.31 -1.81
C HIS A 151 2.38 9.57 -2.04
N ALA A 152 3.20 8.52 -2.21
CA ALA A 152 4.61 8.67 -2.57
C ALA A 152 4.80 9.30 -3.96
N ALA A 153 3.93 8.99 -4.93
CA ALA A 153 3.91 9.64 -6.24
C ALA A 153 3.43 11.10 -6.18
N ASP A 154 2.47 11.42 -5.29
CA ASP A 154 1.96 12.78 -5.06
C ASP A 154 3.03 13.70 -4.44
N LEU A 155 3.86 13.15 -3.54
CA LEU A 155 5.03 13.84 -3.00
C LEU A 155 6.11 14.11 -4.07
N LEU A 156 6.09 13.40 -5.21
CA LEU A 156 6.93 13.67 -6.38
C LEU A 156 6.25 14.60 -7.41
N ARG A 157 4.91 14.64 -7.48
CA ARG A 157 4.13 15.53 -8.38
C ARG A 157 2.79 15.94 -7.78
N GLN A 158 2.48 17.23 -7.84
CA GLN A 158 1.22 17.83 -7.38
C GLN A 158 -0.02 17.50 -8.25
N ASN A 159 -0.23 16.24 -8.68
CA ASN A 159 -1.43 15.83 -9.43
C ASN A 159 -1.76 14.30 -9.29
N PRO A 160 -2.71 13.91 -8.40
CA PRO A 160 -2.89 12.49 -8.00
C PRO A 160 -3.76 11.57 -8.87
N ALA A 161 -4.64 12.11 -9.71
CA ALA A 161 -5.89 11.41 -10.03
C ALA A 161 -5.74 10.13 -10.89
N ASN A 162 -6.24 9.00 -10.35
CA ASN A 162 -6.62 7.76 -11.06
C ASN A 162 -5.52 7.07 -11.89
N LYS A 163 -4.34 6.82 -11.31
CA LYS A 163 -3.24 6.06 -11.95
C LYS A 163 -3.18 4.63 -11.43
N THR A 164 -3.01 3.62 -12.30
CA THR A 164 -2.70 2.26 -11.84
C THR A 164 -1.25 2.17 -11.32
N ILE A 165 -0.91 1.07 -10.65
CA ILE A 165 0.47 0.77 -10.21
C ILE A 165 1.43 0.84 -11.41
N ILE A 166 1.03 0.28 -12.55
CA ILE A 166 1.84 0.23 -13.77
C ILE A 166 1.95 1.61 -14.41
N ASP A 167 0.92 2.46 -14.33
CA ASP A 167 1.02 3.84 -14.83
C ASP A 167 2.02 4.65 -14.00
N VAL A 168 2.05 4.47 -12.68
CA VAL A 168 3.05 5.10 -11.80
C VAL A 168 4.47 4.62 -12.14
N CYS A 169 4.67 3.32 -12.41
CA CYS A 169 5.96 2.80 -12.87
C CYS A 169 6.34 3.26 -14.28
N LYS A 170 5.37 3.37 -15.21
CA LYS A 170 5.57 3.92 -16.57
C LYS A 170 5.87 5.43 -16.55
N GLU A 171 5.29 6.18 -15.61
CA GLU A 171 5.49 7.63 -15.44
C GLU A 171 6.84 7.96 -14.78
N PHE A 172 7.29 7.14 -13.82
CA PHE A 172 8.56 7.34 -13.13
C PHE A 172 9.44 6.06 -13.12
N PRO A 173 9.94 5.58 -14.27
CA PRO A 173 10.71 4.33 -14.34
C PRO A 173 12.07 4.39 -13.60
N GLU A 174 12.62 5.60 -13.37
CA GLU A 174 13.78 5.80 -12.49
C GLU A 174 13.43 5.83 -10.99
N LYS A 175 12.14 5.76 -10.61
CA LYS A 175 11.67 5.90 -9.23
C LYS A 175 10.78 4.77 -8.71
N PHE A 176 10.02 4.09 -9.56
CA PHE A 176 9.18 2.96 -9.12
C PHE A 176 9.33 1.80 -10.11
N SER A 177 9.72 0.63 -9.59
CA SER A 177 9.45 -0.68 -10.23
C SER A 177 8.35 -1.41 -9.46
N CYS A 178 7.65 -2.33 -10.12
CA CYS A 178 6.67 -3.22 -9.49
C CYS A 178 6.75 -4.63 -10.08
N ASP A 179 6.54 -5.64 -9.25
CA ASP A 179 6.63 -7.05 -9.63
C ASP A 179 5.42 -7.81 -9.05
N PHE A 180 4.73 -8.57 -9.90
CA PHE A 180 3.47 -9.25 -9.60
C PHE A 180 3.69 -10.76 -9.49
N HIS A 181 3.60 -11.31 -8.28
CA HIS A 181 3.87 -12.73 -8.01
C HIS A 181 2.57 -13.55 -8.00
N ILE A 182 2.46 -14.46 -8.97
CA ILE A 182 1.21 -15.14 -9.31
C ILE A 182 1.29 -16.64 -9.00
N THR A 183 0.49 -17.09 -8.04
CA THR A 183 0.53 -18.46 -7.50
C THR A 183 -0.56 -19.40 -8.03
N ALA A 184 -1.66 -18.89 -8.59
CA ALA A 184 -2.88 -19.68 -8.85
C ALA A 184 -3.73 -19.18 -10.04
N GLN A 185 -3.13 -18.48 -11.01
CA GLN A 185 -3.87 -17.97 -12.17
C GLN A 185 -4.22 -19.10 -13.17
N THR A 186 -5.52 -19.22 -13.49
CA THR A 186 -6.07 -20.18 -14.46
C THR A 186 -6.56 -19.54 -15.77
N ALA A 187 -6.53 -18.21 -15.86
CA ALA A 187 -7.03 -17.44 -17.00
C ALA A 187 -5.92 -16.59 -17.64
N ASP A 188 -6.02 -16.41 -18.96
CA ASP A 188 -5.09 -15.59 -19.75
C ASP A 188 -4.94 -14.18 -19.19
N ILE A 189 -3.75 -13.61 -19.44
CA ILE A 189 -3.33 -12.34 -18.87
C ILE A 189 -2.82 -11.44 -20.00
N ASP A 190 -3.26 -10.18 -19.96
CA ASP A 190 -2.93 -9.14 -20.94
C ASP A 190 -1.42 -9.07 -21.22
N GLN A 191 -1.07 -8.94 -22.50
CA GLN A 191 0.32 -8.94 -22.96
C GLN A 191 1.11 -7.73 -22.44
N GLU A 192 0.46 -6.61 -22.12
CA GLU A 192 1.10 -5.47 -21.45
C GLU A 192 1.54 -5.76 -20.01
N LEU A 193 0.94 -6.75 -19.34
CA LEU A 193 1.26 -7.12 -17.95
C LEU A 193 2.45 -8.09 -17.87
N GLN A 194 2.71 -8.86 -18.94
CA GLN A 194 3.71 -9.94 -18.96
C GLN A 194 5.13 -9.50 -18.51
N PRO A 195 5.65 -8.30 -18.83
CA PRO A 195 6.96 -7.85 -18.36
C PRO A 195 7.09 -7.68 -16.85
N TYR A 196 5.98 -7.62 -16.12
CA TYR A 196 5.93 -7.37 -14.67
C TYR A 196 5.53 -8.61 -13.86
N MET A 197 5.41 -9.80 -14.48
CA MET A 197 4.79 -10.98 -13.84
C MET A 197 5.75 -12.13 -13.60
N ASN A 198 5.88 -12.51 -12.33
CA ASN A 198 6.67 -13.63 -11.86
C ASN A 198 5.74 -14.78 -11.41
N ARG A 199 6.09 -16.03 -11.76
CA ARG A 199 5.30 -17.22 -11.38
C ARG A 199 5.75 -17.75 -10.02
N GLY A 200 4.77 -18.07 -9.16
CA GLY A 200 5.01 -18.60 -7.81
C GLY A 200 4.88 -17.54 -6.73
N ARG A 201 5.54 -17.77 -5.58
CA ARG A 201 5.62 -16.83 -4.46
C ARG A 201 6.94 -16.08 -4.53
N LEU A 202 6.95 -14.81 -4.13
CA LEU A 202 8.16 -14.01 -3.93
C LEU A 202 9.17 -14.75 -3.04
N SER A 203 10.39 -14.92 -3.54
CA SER A 203 11.48 -15.64 -2.90
C SER A 203 12.47 -14.70 -2.21
N GLU A 204 13.33 -15.25 -1.34
CA GLU A 204 14.45 -14.50 -0.77
C GLU A 204 15.42 -13.99 -1.87
N GLY A 205 15.63 -14.77 -2.93
CA GLY A 205 16.55 -14.41 -4.01
C GLY A 205 16.11 -13.14 -4.73
N GLU A 206 14.82 -13.05 -5.07
CA GLU A 206 14.22 -11.84 -5.64
C GLU A 206 14.28 -10.69 -4.62
N LEU A 207 13.73 -10.90 -3.41
CA LEU A 207 13.66 -9.87 -2.35
C LEU A 207 15.04 -9.25 -2.02
N ARG A 208 16.11 -10.04 -2.05
CA ARG A 208 17.50 -9.62 -1.83
C ARG A 208 17.97 -8.53 -2.81
N HIS A 209 17.42 -8.45 -4.02
CA HIS A 209 17.77 -7.40 -4.98
C HIS A 209 17.10 -6.04 -4.67
N HIS A 210 16.20 -5.98 -3.69
CA HIS A 210 15.41 -4.80 -3.36
C HIS A 210 15.58 -4.32 -1.91
N VAL A 211 16.49 -4.95 -1.15
CA VAL A 211 16.76 -4.65 0.27
C VAL A 211 18.19 -4.13 0.44
N ASP A 212 18.33 -2.84 0.74
CA ASP A 212 19.50 -2.27 1.40
C ASP A 212 19.16 -2.13 2.91
N PRO A 213 19.88 -2.81 3.82
CA PRO A 213 19.66 -2.72 5.26
C PRO A 213 19.67 -1.29 5.83
N ASN A 214 20.37 -0.37 5.19
CA ASN A 214 20.56 1.02 5.62
C ASN A 214 19.46 1.95 5.10
N THR A 215 18.96 1.75 3.87
CA THR A 215 18.02 2.68 3.22
C THR A 215 16.62 2.12 3.00
N THR A 216 16.41 0.80 2.88
CA THR A 216 15.07 0.23 2.62
C THR A 216 14.10 0.36 3.80
N LEU A 217 12.96 1.04 3.65
CA LEU A 217 11.86 1.05 4.62
C LEU A 217 10.72 0.16 4.11
N CYS A 218 10.38 -0.91 4.84
CA CYS A 218 9.45 -1.92 4.35
C CYS A 218 8.07 -1.85 4.99
N TYR A 219 7.01 -1.96 4.16
CA TYR A 219 5.61 -2.10 4.56
C TYR A 219 5.03 -3.39 3.98
N LEU A 220 4.66 -4.33 4.86
CA LEU A 220 4.06 -5.62 4.50
C LEU A 220 2.56 -5.64 4.82
N CYS A 221 1.71 -6.12 3.91
CA CYS A 221 0.26 -6.18 4.18
C CYS A 221 -0.40 -7.40 3.51
N GLY A 222 -1.03 -8.28 4.30
CA GLY A 222 -1.64 -9.53 3.80
C GLY A 222 -1.77 -10.65 4.85
N PRO A 223 -1.93 -11.91 4.40
CA PRO A 223 -2.19 -13.07 5.27
C PRO A 223 -1.10 -13.33 6.33
N PRO A 224 -1.43 -13.76 7.56
CA PRO A 224 -0.44 -13.97 8.64
C PRO A 224 0.76 -14.85 8.25
N PRO A 225 0.60 -16.00 7.56
CA PRO A 225 1.75 -16.83 7.16
C PRO A 225 2.67 -16.15 6.13
N MET A 226 2.14 -15.25 5.31
CA MET A 226 2.94 -14.46 4.37
C MET A 226 3.74 -13.40 5.12
N ILE A 227 3.08 -12.66 6.03
CA ILE A 227 3.73 -11.65 6.87
C ILE A 227 4.83 -12.29 7.71
N GLU A 228 4.55 -13.42 8.36
CA GLU A 228 5.51 -14.11 9.22
C GLU A 228 6.71 -14.64 8.45
N SER A 229 6.52 -15.21 7.26
CA SER A 229 7.61 -15.63 6.36
C SER A 229 8.47 -14.43 5.91
N MET A 230 7.85 -13.40 5.32
CA MET A 230 8.55 -12.22 4.80
C MET A 230 9.28 -11.44 5.89
N VAL A 231 8.73 -11.35 7.10
CA VAL A 231 9.40 -10.74 8.26
C VAL A 231 10.70 -11.48 8.60
N GLN A 232 10.73 -12.81 8.57
CA GLN A 232 11.96 -13.56 8.82
C GLN A 232 12.98 -13.37 7.69
N THR A 233 12.53 -13.36 6.43
CA THR A 233 13.41 -13.12 5.27
C THR A 233 14.02 -11.72 5.27
N LEU A 234 13.26 -10.68 5.62
CA LEU A 234 13.82 -9.32 5.75
C LEU A 234 14.85 -9.23 6.87
N LEU A 235 14.63 -9.92 8.00
CA LEU A 235 15.59 -10.00 9.10
C LEU A 235 16.85 -10.81 8.72
N SER A 236 16.74 -11.89 7.95
CA SER A 236 17.93 -12.65 7.46
C SER A 236 18.73 -11.88 6.41
N LEU A 237 18.07 -11.02 5.62
CA LEU A 237 18.70 -10.04 4.73
C LEU A 237 19.29 -8.83 5.48
N GLY A 238 19.19 -8.78 6.81
CA GLY A 238 19.83 -7.78 7.67
C GLY A 238 19.02 -6.49 7.90
N LEU A 239 17.79 -6.39 7.40
CA LEU A 239 16.95 -5.21 7.63
C LEU A 239 16.48 -5.15 9.09
N SER A 240 16.71 -4.03 9.77
CA SER A 240 16.40 -3.91 11.20
C SER A 240 14.89 -3.88 11.48
N ARG A 241 14.47 -4.43 12.62
CA ARG A 241 13.06 -4.70 12.93
C ARG A 241 12.18 -3.44 13.02
N ASP A 242 12.76 -2.30 13.35
CA ASP A 242 12.11 -0.98 13.37
C ASP A 242 11.82 -0.43 11.97
N ARG A 243 12.45 -0.99 10.93
CA ARG A 243 12.29 -0.62 9.50
C ARG A 243 11.35 -1.59 8.76
N ILE A 244 10.67 -2.49 9.48
CA ILE A 244 9.69 -3.46 8.96
C ILE A 244 8.34 -3.21 9.63
N LEU A 245 7.46 -2.47 8.96
CA LEU A 245 6.09 -2.23 9.38
C LEU A 245 5.17 -3.29 8.75
N PHE A 246 4.15 -3.74 9.48
CA PHE A 246 3.14 -4.65 8.92
C PHE A 246 1.74 -4.48 9.49
N GLU A 247 0.77 -4.90 8.68
CA GLU A 247 -0.63 -5.14 9.04
C GLU A 247 -1.06 -6.51 8.51
N LYS A 248 -1.73 -7.31 9.35
CA LYS A 248 -2.22 -8.65 8.99
C LYS A 248 -3.67 -8.52 8.48
N TRP A 249 -4.02 -9.30 7.44
CA TRP A 249 -5.39 -9.48 6.97
C TRP A 249 -5.76 -10.96 7.07
N TRP A 250 -6.94 -11.28 7.58
CA TRP A 250 -7.46 -12.64 7.81
C TRP A 250 -8.71 -12.90 6.96
#